data_AF-A0A8J6HKN9-F1
#
_entry.id   AF-A0A8J6HKN9-F1
#
_cell.length_a   1.000
_cell.length_b   1.000
_cell.length_c   1.000
_cell.angle_alpha   90.00
_cell.angle_beta   90.00
_cell.angle_gamma   90.00
#
_symmetry.space_group_name_H-M   'P 1'
#
loop_
_entity.id
_entity.type
_entity.pdbx_description
1 polymer ?
#
loop_
_entity_poly.entity_id
_entity_poly.type
_entity_poly.pdbx_seq_one_letter_code
_entity_poly.pdbx_strand_id
1 'polypeptide(L)'
;MGYFNFSLCVLEDANAPESGEDCFQPLTLGDGSSTYVLPNKQEEGPTTVDLTVNKLNEMALLPSSFLVLCLFIDNISGHGRLMDPPNRSSLWRVNPDAPPNYNDDQNNCGGKKVQWEVFAGNCGVCGDRYDDTHPQDNENTGTYGRGIIAKEYTSGSVIDIEVLLTTNHMGHFHFSLCVLEDANAPESGEDCFKPLTLGDGSSTYTLPNKQEQGSTTVNLTVKLPDGLTCERCVLRWHYTVTVGDCVTMVHPQWDVVLKKHSDHVQI
;
A
#
# COMPACT_ATOMS: atom_id res chain seq x y z
N MET A 1 23.80 -30.98 -8.25
CA MET A 1 23.29 -30.44 -6.98
C MET A 1 23.89 -29.06 -6.80
N GLY A 2 23.09 -28.01 -6.96
CA GLY A 2 23.52 -26.62 -6.75
C GLY A 2 23.35 -26.24 -5.29
N TYR A 3 24.36 -25.59 -4.72
CA TYR A 3 24.32 -25.03 -3.36
C TYR A 3 23.80 -23.60 -3.43
N PHE A 4 22.75 -23.28 -2.67
CA PHE A 4 22.35 -21.91 -2.40
C PHE A 4 23.09 -21.42 -1.15
N ASN A 5 23.93 -20.40 -1.30
CA ASN A 5 24.49 -19.66 -0.17
C ASN A 5 23.55 -18.50 0.16
N PHE A 6 22.98 -18.48 1.36
CA PHE A 6 22.36 -17.29 1.92
C PHE A 6 23.45 -16.50 2.66
N SER A 7 23.73 -15.27 2.23
CA SER A 7 24.40 -14.27 3.08
C SER A 7 23.34 -13.46 3.78
N LEU A 8 23.40 -13.45 5.11
CA LEU A 8 22.61 -12.60 5.98
C LEU A 8 23.35 -11.27 6.13
N CYS A 9 22.82 -10.18 5.57
CA CYS A 9 23.30 -8.84 5.90
C CYS A 9 22.65 -8.40 7.21
N VAL A 10 23.44 -8.29 8.27
CA VAL A 10 23.05 -7.60 9.51
C VAL A 10 23.44 -6.14 9.32
N LEU A 11 22.47 -5.22 9.31
CA LEU A 11 22.74 -3.79 9.39
C LEU A 11 22.82 -3.39 10.86
N GLU A 12 24.04 -3.17 11.34
CA GLU A 12 24.32 -2.38 12.55
C GLU A 12 24.33 -0.90 12.14
N ASP A 13 23.23 -0.19 12.38
CA ASP A 13 23.18 1.18 12.93
C ASP A 13 21.89 1.93 12.56
N ALA A 14 21.24 2.47 13.60
CA ALA A 14 19.89 3.02 13.60
C ALA A 14 19.81 4.53 13.28
N ASN A 15 20.62 5.07 12.35
CA ASN A 15 20.64 6.53 12.11
C ASN A 15 21.15 6.98 10.72
N ALA A 16 20.63 6.42 9.62
CA ALA A 16 20.88 6.94 8.27
C ALA A 16 19.58 7.48 7.62
N PRO A 17 19.64 8.59 6.86
CA PRO A 17 18.45 9.25 6.31
C PRO A 17 17.83 8.43 5.18
N GLU A 18 16.50 8.28 5.22
CA GLU A 18 15.71 7.55 4.24
C GLU A 18 15.64 8.30 2.90
N SER A 19 16.38 7.81 1.91
CA SER A 19 16.06 7.98 0.50
C SER A 19 16.13 6.61 -0.17
N GLY A 20 14.99 6.12 -0.66
CA GLY A 20 14.82 4.81 -1.29
C GLY A 20 15.44 4.70 -2.69
N GLU A 21 16.72 5.04 -2.84
CA GLU A 21 17.46 4.84 -4.09
C GLU A 21 18.57 3.77 -4.02
N ASP A 22 18.90 3.21 -2.84
CA ASP A 22 20.07 2.34 -2.68
C ASP A 22 19.82 0.82 -2.80
N CYS A 23 18.61 0.37 -3.17
CA CYS A 23 18.36 -1.07 -3.35
C CYS A 23 18.53 -1.60 -4.77
N PHE A 24 18.77 -0.76 -5.79
CA PHE A 24 19.02 -1.24 -7.15
C PHE A 24 20.03 -0.36 -7.91
N GLN A 25 21.29 -0.77 -7.93
CA GLN A 25 22.26 -0.31 -8.93
C GLN A 25 22.80 -1.54 -9.69
N PRO A 26 22.72 -1.60 -11.04
CA PRO A 26 23.39 -2.63 -11.80
C PRO A 26 24.88 -2.32 -11.92
N LEU A 27 25.75 -3.19 -11.40
CA LEU A 27 27.19 -3.14 -11.69
C LEU A 27 27.45 -3.64 -13.11
N THR A 28 27.65 -2.71 -14.06
CA THR A 28 28.32 -3.05 -15.33
C THR A 28 29.83 -3.09 -15.11
N LEU A 29 30.44 -4.26 -15.24
CA LEU A 29 31.88 -4.39 -15.49
C LEU A 29 32.07 -4.79 -16.96
N GLY A 30 32.70 -3.89 -17.70
CA GLY A 30 33.03 -4.06 -19.11
C GLY A 30 34.35 -4.79 -19.28
N ASP A 31 34.27 -6.09 -19.51
CA ASP A 31 35.16 -6.92 -20.35
C ASP A 31 34.89 -8.39 -20.03
N GLY A 32 33.98 -9.00 -20.79
CA GLY A 32 33.55 -10.38 -20.55
C GLY A 32 34.71 -11.40 -20.55
N SER A 33 35.26 -11.69 -19.38
CA SER A 33 35.72 -13.01 -18.93
C SER A 33 36.25 -12.90 -17.49
N SER A 34 36.05 -13.94 -16.66
CA SER A 34 37.04 -14.25 -15.63
C SER A 34 36.96 -15.71 -15.17
N THR A 35 38.10 -16.38 -15.30
CA THR A 35 38.50 -17.60 -14.61
C THR A 35 38.94 -17.26 -13.18
N TYR A 36 38.66 -18.13 -12.21
CA TYR A 36 39.17 -17.98 -10.85
C TYR A 36 40.31 -18.95 -10.57
N VAL A 37 41.47 -18.40 -10.18
CA VAL A 37 42.61 -19.10 -9.59
C VAL A 37 42.47 -19.05 -8.07
N LEU A 38 42.58 -20.19 -7.40
CA LEU A 38 42.63 -20.28 -5.93
C LEU A 38 44.08 -20.42 -5.45
N PRO A 39 44.47 -19.73 -4.35
CA PRO A 39 45.77 -19.94 -3.72
C PRO A 39 45.76 -21.17 -2.81
N ASN A 40 46.92 -21.83 -2.76
CA ASN A 40 47.20 -23.10 -2.08
C ASN A 40 47.63 -22.93 -0.62
N LYS A 41 47.64 -24.11 0.07
CA LYS A 41 48.37 -24.54 1.29
C LYS A 41 47.63 -24.35 2.63
N GLN A 42 47.58 -25.33 3.55
CA GLN A 42 48.58 -26.35 3.93
C GLN A 42 47.98 -27.74 4.27
N GLU A 43 48.85 -28.75 4.12
CA GLU A 43 48.67 -30.18 4.40
C GLU A 43 48.69 -30.51 5.90
N GLU A 44 47.86 -31.47 6.35
CA GLU A 44 48.24 -32.47 7.35
C GLU A 44 47.62 -33.84 6.97
N GLY A 45 48.39 -34.91 7.21
CA GLY A 45 48.23 -36.26 6.65
C GLY A 45 47.20 -37.19 7.29
N PRO A 46 47.23 -38.50 6.96
CA PRO A 46 46.05 -39.37 6.99
C PRO A 46 45.91 -40.15 8.30
N THR A 47 44.67 -40.25 8.80
CA THR A 47 44.26 -41.31 9.74
C THR A 47 43.09 -42.07 9.15
N THR A 48 43.34 -43.33 8.82
CA THR A 48 42.36 -44.33 8.42
C THR A 48 41.57 -44.83 9.64
N VAL A 49 40.23 -44.85 9.59
CA VAL A 49 39.43 -45.82 10.36
C VAL A 49 38.20 -46.27 9.55
N ASP A 50 37.95 -47.57 9.67
CA ASP A 50 37.13 -48.49 8.87
C ASP A 50 35.71 -48.10 8.46
N LEU A 51 35.39 -48.55 7.25
CA LEU A 51 34.04 -48.74 6.71
C LEU A 51 33.38 -49.95 7.39
N THR A 52 32.37 -49.71 8.25
CA THR A 52 31.35 -50.72 8.52
C THR A 52 30.05 -50.31 7.83
N VAL A 53 29.74 -51.04 6.76
CA VAL A 53 28.45 -51.01 6.08
C VAL A 53 27.44 -51.74 6.95
N ASN A 54 26.59 -51.01 7.67
CA ASN A 54 25.34 -51.57 8.17
C ASN A 54 24.21 -51.13 7.24
N LYS A 55 23.75 -52.10 6.44
CA LYS A 55 22.56 -51.99 5.61
C LYS A 55 21.32 -51.87 6.49
N LEU A 56 20.53 -50.84 6.17
CA LEU A 56 19.07 -50.79 6.13
C LEU A 56 18.30 -51.05 7.43
N ASN A 57 17.81 -49.96 8.02
CA ASN A 57 16.41 -49.89 8.39
C ASN A 57 15.84 -48.56 7.87
N GLU A 58 14.95 -48.68 6.89
CA GLU A 58 14.12 -47.58 6.44
C GLU A 58 13.16 -47.17 7.56
N MET A 59 13.25 -45.93 8.02
CA MET A 59 12.09 -45.15 8.40
C MET A 59 12.36 -43.71 7.96
N ALA A 60 11.90 -43.40 6.75
CA ALA A 60 11.85 -42.05 6.21
C ALA A 60 10.94 -41.18 7.08
N LEU A 61 11.51 -40.54 8.10
CA LEU A 61 10.88 -39.48 8.86
C LEU A 61 11.59 -38.19 8.50
N LEU A 62 11.15 -37.55 7.41
CA LEU A 62 11.30 -36.11 7.14
C LEU A 62 10.65 -35.80 5.78
N PRO A 63 9.34 -35.48 5.77
CA PRO A 63 8.94 -34.33 4.97
C PRO A 63 7.94 -33.40 5.67
N SER A 64 7.60 -33.62 6.95
CA SER A 64 6.58 -32.78 7.61
C SER A 64 7.09 -31.36 7.91
N SER A 65 8.38 -31.20 8.24
CA SER A 65 8.92 -29.89 8.63
C SER A 65 9.08 -28.90 7.47
N PHE A 66 9.20 -29.38 6.22
CA PHE A 66 9.27 -28.50 5.05
C PHE A 66 7.87 -28.10 4.57
N LEU A 67 6.88 -28.97 4.73
CA LEU A 67 5.48 -28.67 4.42
C LEU A 67 4.87 -27.64 5.38
N VAL A 68 5.32 -27.59 6.64
CA VAL A 68 4.89 -26.59 7.62
C VAL A 68 5.50 -25.21 7.35
N LEU A 69 6.68 -25.12 6.75
CA LEU A 69 7.32 -23.82 6.46
C LEU A 69 6.70 -23.11 5.24
N CYS A 70 6.10 -23.86 4.30
CA CYS A 70 5.36 -23.27 3.19
C CYS A 70 3.96 -22.74 3.57
N LEU A 71 3.48 -22.97 4.79
CA LEU A 71 2.16 -22.54 5.25
C LEU A 71 2.12 -21.12 5.84
N PHE A 72 3.24 -20.38 5.81
CA PHE A 72 3.32 -19.02 6.36
C PHE A 72 3.57 -17.95 5.28
N ILE A 73 2.96 -18.10 4.10
CA ILE A 73 2.76 -16.95 3.21
C ILE A 73 1.43 -16.32 3.59
N ASP A 74 1.43 -15.58 4.69
CA ASP A 74 0.26 -14.78 5.05
C ASP A 74 0.09 -13.68 3.99
N ASN A 75 -1.03 -13.72 3.28
CA ASN A 75 -1.49 -12.61 2.45
C ASN A 75 -1.98 -11.51 3.40
N ILE A 76 -1.06 -10.69 3.87
CA ILE A 76 -1.39 -9.56 4.74
C ILE A 76 -1.93 -8.43 3.87
N SER A 77 -3.24 -8.21 3.92
CA SER A 77 -3.90 -7.08 3.27
C SER A 77 -4.64 -6.25 4.32
N GLY A 78 -4.26 -4.97 4.45
CA GLY A 78 -5.14 -3.92 4.96
C GLY A 78 -6.52 -4.05 4.34
N HIS A 79 -7.57 -4.06 5.17
CA HIS A 79 -8.93 -3.90 4.68
C HIS A 79 -9.56 -2.72 5.38
N GLY A 80 -10.09 -1.82 4.57
CA GLY A 80 -10.69 -0.62 5.07
C GLY A 80 -11.38 0.13 3.98
N ARG A 81 -12.36 0.88 4.42
CA ARG A 81 -13.16 1.76 3.61
C ARG A 81 -13.29 3.06 4.36
N LEU A 82 -13.61 4.10 3.63
CA LEU A 82 -13.86 5.37 4.25
C LEU A 82 -15.31 5.76 4.07
N MET A 83 -15.88 6.16 5.20
CA MET A 83 -17.32 6.20 5.44
C MET A 83 -17.84 7.63 5.51
N ASP A 84 -17.03 8.58 5.98
CA ASP A 84 -17.38 10.00 5.93
C ASP A 84 -16.19 10.87 5.46
N PRO A 85 -16.34 11.56 4.31
CA PRO A 85 -17.31 11.25 3.26
C PRO A 85 -17.18 9.80 2.77
N PRO A 86 -18.23 9.17 2.27
CA PRO A 86 -18.11 7.83 1.71
C PRO A 86 -17.22 7.84 0.45
N ASN A 87 -16.28 6.89 0.35
CA ASN A 87 -15.55 6.67 -0.91
C ASN A 87 -16.50 6.16 -2.01
N ARG A 88 -16.07 6.22 -3.28
CA ARG A 88 -16.90 5.81 -4.44
C ARG A 88 -17.45 4.38 -4.28
N SER A 89 -16.61 3.43 -3.86
CA SER A 89 -17.01 2.05 -3.63
C SER A 89 -17.95 1.83 -2.44
N SER A 90 -17.94 2.68 -1.40
CA SER A 90 -18.86 2.57 -0.25
C SER A 90 -20.09 3.48 -0.36
N LEU A 91 -20.18 4.32 -1.39
CA LEU A 91 -21.27 5.29 -1.55
C LEU A 91 -22.66 4.64 -1.50
N TRP A 92 -22.79 3.42 -2.04
CA TRP A 92 -24.05 2.65 -2.01
C TRP A 92 -24.59 2.38 -0.60
N ARG A 93 -23.73 2.43 0.43
CA ARG A 93 -24.13 2.22 1.83
C ARG A 93 -24.97 3.37 2.38
N VAL A 94 -24.87 4.55 1.78
CA VAL A 94 -25.60 5.75 2.18
C VAL A 94 -26.44 6.36 1.07
N ASN A 95 -26.21 5.97 -0.19
CA ASN A 95 -26.96 6.41 -1.35
C ASN A 95 -27.46 5.21 -2.17
N PRO A 96 -28.77 4.90 -2.18
CA PRO A 96 -29.31 3.75 -2.89
C PRO A 96 -29.19 3.81 -4.42
N ASP A 97 -28.91 4.98 -5.00
CA ASP A 97 -28.73 5.15 -6.46
C ASP A 97 -27.29 4.81 -6.92
N ALA A 98 -26.35 4.68 -5.98
CA ALA A 98 -24.98 4.28 -6.28
C ALA A 98 -24.88 2.74 -6.46
N PRO A 99 -24.09 2.27 -7.45
CA PRO A 99 -23.96 0.84 -7.69
C PRO A 99 -23.27 0.15 -6.49
N PRO A 100 -23.80 -0.99 -6.03
CA PRO A 100 -23.23 -1.68 -4.88
C PRO A 100 -21.86 -2.28 -5.21
N ASN A 101 -20.89 -2.06 -4.31
CA ASN A 101 -19.66 -2.84 -4.22
C ASN A 101 -19.63 -3.53 -2.86
N TYR A 102 -19.80 -4.85 -2.82
CA TYR A 102 -19.75 -5.61 -1.57
C TYR A 102 -18.33 -5.84 -1.04
N ASN A 103 -17.32 -5.62 -1.88
CA ASN A 103 -15.90 -5.68 -1.57
C ASN A 103 -15.29 -4.27 -1.46
N ASP A 104 -16.08 -3.29 -1.02
CA ASP A 104 -15.72 -1.88 -0.95
C ASP A 104 -14.64 -1.53 0.09
N ASP A 105 -14.15 -2.53 0.82
CA ASP A 105 -12.99 -2.46 1.70
C ASP A 105 -11.73 -3.12 1.13
N GLN A 106 -11.76 -3.53 -0.15
CA GLN A 106 -10.67 -4.24 -0.85
C GLN A 106 -10.05 -3.41 -1.99
N ASN A 107 -10.07 -2.07 -1.90
CA ASN A 107 -9.35 -1.16 -2.81
C ASN A 107 -7.84 -1.15 -2.53
N ASN A 108 -7.20 -2.31 -2.65
CA ASN A 108 -5.84 -2.63 -2.21
C ASN A 108 -4.85 -2.85 -3.38
N CYS A 109 -5.05 -2.15 -4.50
CA CYS A 109 -4.17 -2.21 -5.68
C CYS A 109 -4.12 -3.58 -6.37
N GLY A 110 -5.18 -4.39 -6.21
CA GLY A 110 -5.20 -5.79 -6.66
C GLY A 110 -4.45 -6.75 -5.73
N GLY A 111 -4.06 -6.30 -4.54
CA GLY A 111 -3.38 -7.07 -3.50
C GLY A 111 -1.86 -6.93 -3.53
N LYS A 112 -1.24 -7.18 -2.37
CA LYS A 112 0.22 -7.02 -2.12
C LYS A 112 1.10 -7.58 -3.23
N LYS A 113 0.86 -8.85 -3.58
CA LYS A 113 1.67 -9.58 -4.55
C LYS A 113 1.61 -8.93 -5.92
N VAL A 114 0.40 -8.59 -6.36
CA VAL A 114 0.16 -7.93 -7.64
C VAL A 114 0.85 -6.58 -7.67
N GLN A 115 0.63 -5.76 -6.64
CA GLN A 115 1.21 -4.43 -6.56
C GLN A 115 2.74 -4.45 -6.62
N TRP A 116 3.40 -5.23 -5.76
CA TRP A 116 4.86 -5.15 -5.60
C TRP A 116 5.64 -6.07 -6.52
N GLU A 117 5.16 -7.29 -6.78
CA GLU A 117 5.91 -8.24 -7.62
C GLU A 117 5.63 -8.05 -9.11
N VAL A 118 4.42 -7.57 -9.49
CA VAL A 118 4.05 -7.41 -10.90
C VAL A 118 4.19 -5.96 -11.36
N PHE A 119 3.78 -5.00 -10.52
CA PHE A 119 3.72 -3.58 -10.90
C PHE A 119 4.72 -2.69 -10.19
N ALA A 120 5.73 -3.27 -9.52
CA ALA A 120 6.82 -2.54 -8.89
C ALA A 120 6.34 -1.45 -7.92
N GLY A 121 5.26 -1.73 -7.18
CA GLY A 121 4.64 -0.81 -6.22
C GLY A 121 3.53 0.05 -6.81
N ASN A 122 3.40 0.13 -8.13
CA ASN A 122 2.38 0.96 -8.77
C ASN A 122 0.96 0.47 -8.44
N CYS A 123 0.04 1.42 -8.37
CA CYS A 123 -1.35 1.22 -8.04
C CYS A 123 -2.22 2.08 -8.95
N GLY A 124 -3.45 1.65 -9.21
CA GLY A 124 -4.47 2.55 -9.73
C GLY A 124 -4.67 3.72 -8.79
N VAL A 125 -4.89 4.93 -9.33
CA VAL A 125 -4.93 6.14 -8.50
C VAL A 125 -5.99 5.99 -7.38
N CYS A 126 -7.07 5.25 -7.66
CA CYS A 126 -8.23 4.95 -6.81
C CYS A 126 -8.19 3.61 -6.07
N GLY A 127 -7.04 2.93 -6.03
CA GLY A 127 -6.88 1.66 -5.33
C GLY A 127 -7.32 0.44 -6.13
N ASP A 128 -7.71 0.63 -7.39
CA ASP A 128 -7.88 -0.44 -8.37
C ASP A 128 -6.52 -1.02 -8.77
N ARG A 129 -6.53 -2.14 -9.50
CA ARG A 129 -5.30 -2.78 -9.95
C ARG A 129 -4.67 -1.93 -11.07
N TYR A 130 -3.35 -1.81 -11.06
CA TYR A 130 -2.64 -0.84 -11.90
C TYR A 130 -2.87 -0.99 -13.43
N ASP A 131 -3.05 -2.21 -13.93
CA ASP A 131 -3.28 -2.49 -15.36
C ASP A 131 -4.77 -2.61 -15.73
N ASP A 132 -5.70 -2.30 -14.81
CA ASP A 132 -7.11 -2.21 -15.15
C ASP A 132 -7.33 -1.12 -16.22
N THR A 133 -8.24 -1.37 -17.15
CA THR A 133 -8.50 -0.45 -18.26
C THR A 133 -9.09 0.87 -17.74
N HIS A 134 -8.56 2.00 -18.21
CA HIS A 134 -9.11 3.31 -17.88
C HIS A 134 -10.45 3.60 -18.61
N PRO A 135 -11.44 4.23 -17.95
CA PRO A 135 -11.47 4.50 -16.51
C PRO A 135 -11.51 3.21 -15.70
N GLN A 136 -10.65 3.12 -14.68
CA GLN A 136 -10.71 2.05 -13.70
C GLN A 136 -12.02 2.18 -12.91
N ASP A 137 -12.46 1.10 -12.25
CA ASP A 137 -13.78 1.05 -11.64
C ASP A 137 -14.01 2.18 -10.62
N ASN A 138 -12.98 2.58 -9.86
CA ASN A 138 -13.08 3.66 -8.88
C ASN A 138 -12.59 5.01 -9.38
N GLU A 139 -12.08 5.14 -10.61
CA GLU A 139 -11.78 6.44 -11.25
C GLU A 139 -13.05 7.20 -11.62
N ASN A 140 -12.91 8.51 -11.81
CA ASN A 140 -14.02 9.29 -12.35
C ASN A 140 -14.41 8.71 -13.72
N THR A 141 -15.72 8.66 -13.98
CA THR A 141 -16.35 7.98 -15.13
C THR A 141 -16.27 6.46 -15.14
N GLY A 142 -15.63 5.84 -14.14
CA GLY A 142 -15.67 4.40 -13.90
C GLY A 142 -17.00 3.92 -13.32
N THR A 143 -17.09 2.61 -13.07
CA THR A 143 -18.30 1.96 -12.51
C THR A 143 -18.81 2.66 -11.24
N TYR A 144 -17.91 3.01 -10.33
CA TYR A 144 -18.22 3.65 -9.05
C TYR A 144 -18.02 5.17 -9.07
N GLY A 145 -17.20 5.72 -9.98
CA GLY A 145 -16.97 7.16 -10.16
C GLY A 145 -18.02 7.86 -11.00
N ARG A 146 -19.29 7.80 -10.59
CA ARG A 146 -20.44 8.31 -11.38
C ARG A 146 -20.68 9.83 -11.29
N GLY A 147 -19.75 10.58 -10.71
CA GLY A 147 -19.87 12.02 -10.50
C GLY A 147 -20.91 12.45 -9.48
N ILE A 148 -21.28 11.55 -8.58
CA ILE A 148 -22.14 11.88 -7.43
C ILE A 148 -21.28 12.58 -6.38
N ILE A 149 -21.65 13.80 -6.01
CA ILE A 149 -20.98 14.55 -4.95
C ILE A 149 -21.35 13.94 -3.60
N ALA A 150 -20.34 13.40 -2.89
CA ALA A 150 -20.55 12.81 -1.58
C ALA A 150 -20.75 13.87 -0.48
N LYS A 151 -20.02 14.99 -0.57
CA LYS A 151 -20.06 16.07 0.42
C LYS A 151 -19.59 17.39 -0.18
N GLU A 152 -20.09 18.49 0.36
CA GLU A 152 -19.67 19.84 0.03
C GLU A 152 -18.97 20.47 1.23
N TYR A 153 -17.87 21.17 0.98
CA TYR A 153 -17.05 21.79 2.01
C TYR A 153 -16.74 23.24 1.69
N THR A 154 -16.40 23.98 2.74
CA THR A 154 -15.89 25.34 2.62
C THR A 154 -14.38 25.29 2.43
N SER A 155 -13.87 26.05 1.46
CA SER A 155 -12.44 26.26 1.26
C SER A 155 -11.73 26.61 2.58
N GLY A 156 -10.60 25.97 2.86
CA GLY A 156 -9.87 26.15 4.12
C GLY A 156 -10.53 25.52 5.36
N SER A 157 -11.67 24.84 5.28
CA SER A 157 -12.23 24.21 6.49
C SER A 157 -11.40 23.02 6.94
N VAL A 158 -11.39 22.78 8.25
CA VAL A 158 -11.00 21.49 8.83
C VAL A 158 -12.24 20.59 8.78
N ILE A 159 -12.10 19.42 8.18
CA ILE A 159 -13.20 18.48 7.94
C ILE A 159 -13.01 17.21 8.76
N ASP A 160 -14.12 16.66 9.25
CA ASP A 160 -14.13 15.35 9.91
C ASP A 160 -14.04 14.24 8.87
N ILE A 161 -13.21 13.24 9.19
CA ILE A 161 -12.97 12.04 8.40
C ILE A 161 -13.24 10.80 9.25
N GLU A 162 -14.07 9.90 8.73
CA GLU A 162 -14.32 8.58 9.32
C GLU A 162 -13.80 7.45 8.42
N VAL A 163 -12.81 6.71 8.91
CA VAL A 163 -12.31 5.48 8.28
C VAL A 163 -12.84 4.27 9.06
N LEU A 164 -13.40 3.29 8.36
CA LEU A 164 -13.71 1.98 8.92
C LEU A 164 -12.67 0.96 8.44
N LEU A 165 -11.77 0.55 9.33
CA LEU A 165 -10.88 -0.58 9.09
C LEU A 165 -11.62 -1.87 9.43
N THR A 166 -11.87 -2.73 8.44
CA THR A 166 -12.39 -4.08 8.70
C THR A 166 -11.29 -5.04 9.12
N THR A 167 -10.04 -4.74 8.79
CA THR A 167 -8.86 -5.40 9.33
C THR A 167 -7.73 -4.38 9.53
N ASN A 168 -7.44 -4.06 10.79
CA ASN A 168 -6.39 -3.13 11.16
C ASN A 168 -5.02 -3.82 11.14
N HIS A 169 -4.15 -3.38 10.22
CA HIS A 169 -2.79 -3.87 10.08
C HIS A 169 -1.73 -2.82 10.46
N MET A 170 -2.09 -1.83 11.30
CA MET A 170 -1.21 -0.73 11.74
C MET A 170 -0.70 0.07 10.53
N GLY A 171 0.30 0.93 10.72
CA GLY A 171 0.82 1.82 9.67
C GLY A 171 0.23 3.21 9.76
N HIS A 172 0.00 3.88 8.64
CA HIS A 172 -0.41 5.27 8.64
C HIS A 172 -1.32 5.66 7.48
N PHE A 173 -2.10 6.71 7.72
CA PHE A 173 -2.95 7.35 6.72
C PHE A 173 -2.32 8.66 6.27
N HIS A 174 -2.47 8.98 4.99
CA HIS A 174 -2.35 10.34 4.51
C HIS A 174 -3.47 10.66 3.52
N PHE A 175 -3.64 11.95 3.27
CA PHE A 175 -4.73 12.46 2.44
C PHE A 175 -4.17 13.34 1.34
N SER A 176 -4.83 13.31 0.19
CA SER A 176 -4.47 14.17 -0.94
C SER A 176 -5.74 14.59 -1.68
N LEU A 177 -5.64 15.67 -2.44
CA LEU A 177 -6.75 16.26 -3.17
C LEU A 177 -6.34 16.47 -4.62
N CYS A 178 -7.18 16.02 -5.55
CA CYS A 178 -7.09 16.30 -6.97
C CYS A 178 -8.24 17.23 -7.37
N VAL A 179 -7.96 18.25 -8.18
CA VAL A 179 -9.04 19.04 -8.82
C VAL A 179 -9.28 18.43 -10.19
N LEU A 180 -10.51 18.00 -10.48
CA LEU A 180 -10.84 17.49 -11.81
C LEU A 180 -10.96 18.66 -12.78
N GLU A 181 -10.05 18.73 -13.75
CA GLU A 181 -10.09 19.73 -14.83
C GLU A 181 -11.25 19.46 -15.81
N ASP A 182 -11.56 18.18 -16.05
CA ASP A 182 -12.73 17.74 -16.79
C ASP A 182 -13.57 16.79 -15.93
N ALA A 183 -14.79 17.21 -15.60
CA ALA A 183 -15.75 16.42 -14.85
C ALA A 183 -16.17 15.12 -15.58
N ASN A 184 -15.93 15.02 -16.89
CA ASN A 184 -16.29 13.87 -17.72
C ASN A 184 -15.08 13.05 -18.17
N ALA A 185 -13.92 13.24 -17.54
CA ALA A 185 -12.73 12.43 -17.76
C ALA A 185 -12.22 11.83 -16.44
N PRO A 186 -11.47 10.72 -16.49
CA PRO A 186 -10.74 10.21 -15.33
C PRO A 186 -9.81 11.27 -14.73
N GLU A 187 -9.36 11.04 -13.50
CA GLU A 187 -8.26 11.78 -12.91
C GLU A 187 -7.05 11.77 -13.86
N SER A 188 -6.31 12.88 -13.96
CA SER A 188 -5.17 13.00 -14.88
C SER A 188 -3.92 12.19 -14.48
N GLY A 189 -4.03 11.39 -13.42
CA GLY A 189 -2.96 10.57 -12.85
C GLY A 189 -2.51 11.05 -11.47
N GLU A 190 -1.41 10.45 -10.98
CA GLU A 190 -0.85 10.73 -9.65
C GLU A 190 -0.50 12.21 -9.44
N ASP A 191 0.00 12.90 -10.49
CA ASP A 191 0.40 14.30 -10.41
C ASP A 191 -0.74 15.26 -10.04
N CYS A 192 -2.00 14.86 -10.25
CA CYS A 192 -3.16 15.65 -9.84
C CYS A 192 -3.27 15.76 -8.31
N PHE A 193 -2.88 14.71 -7.59
CA PHE A 193 -3.11 14.57 -6.16
C PHE A 193 -2.08 15.35 -5.35
N LYS A 194 -2.51 16.48 -4.79
CA LYS A 194 -1.68 17.30 -3.91
C LYS A 194 -1.91 16.91 -2.44
N PRO A 195 -0.85 16.74 -1.63
CA PRO A 195 -0.97 16.29 -0.26
C PRO A 195 -1.73 17.31 0.60
N LEU A 196 -2.50 16.81 1.57
CA LEU A 196 -3.18 17.60 2.60
C LEU A 196 -2.53 17.35 3.97
N THR A 197 -2.71 18.29 4.89
CA THR A 197 -2.36 18.10 6.30
C THR A 197 -3.60 17.67 7.09
N LEU A 198 -3.36 16.99 8.20
CA LEU A 198 -4.39 16.74 9.20
C LEU A 198 -4.77 18.04 9.93
N GLY A 199 -5.87 18.01 10.68
CA GLY A 199 -6.36 19.18 11.43
C GLY A 199 -5.42 19.63 12.55
N ASP A 200 -4.52 18.76 13.03
CA ASP A 200 -3.45 19.09 13.97
C ASP A 200 -2.17 19.62 13.29
N GLY A 201 -2.16 19.71 11.96
CA GLY A 201 -1.02 20.16 11.14
C GLY A 201 -0.02 19.08 10.76
N SER A 202 -0.19 17.84 11.23
CA SER A 202 0.68 16.72 10.81
C SER A 202 0.37 16.26 9.38
N SER A 203 1.32 15.58 8.73
CA SER A 203 1.15 15.04 7.37
C SER A 203 0.52 13.65 7.33
N THR A 204 0.57 12.91 8.44
CA THR A 204 0.19 11.50 8.51
C THR A 204 -0.45 11.15 9.84
N TYR A 205 -1.51 10.33 9.80
CA TYR A 205 -2.11 9.75 11.01
C TYR A 205 -1.52 8.37 11.24
N THR A 206 -0.80 8.17 12.36
CA THR A 206 -0.23 6.85 12.68
C THR A 206 -1.24 6.02 13.46
N LEU A 207 -1.55 4.83 12.96
CA LEU A 207 -2.40 3.88 13.65
C LEU A 207 -1.70 3.35 14.91
N PRO A 208 -2.42 3.12 16.02
CA PRO A 208 -1.86 2.48 17.20
C PRO A 208 -1.21 1.14 16.84
N ASN A 209 -0.03 0.86 17.41
CA ASN A 209 0.67 -0.42 17.26
C ASN A 209 -0.01 -1.53 18.09
N LYS A 210 -1.26 -1.82 17.74
CA LYS A 210 -2.09 -2.86 18.32
C LYS A 210 -2.88 -3.50 17.20
N GLN A 211 -2.65 -4.79 16.99
CA GLN A 211 -3.54 -5.57 16.16
C GLN A 211 -4.86 -5.71 16.92
N GLU A 212 -5.88 -5.01 16.46
CA GLU A 212 -7.21 -5.11 17.06
C GLU A 212 -7.97 -6.27 16.42
N GLN A 213 -8.68 -7.04 17.24
CA GLN A 213 -9.59 -8.07 16.74
C GLN A 213 -10.90 -7.40 16.33
N GLY A 214 -11.30 -7.58 15.07
CA GLY A 214 -12.53 -7.02 14.53
C GLY A 214 -12.33 -5.68 13.84
N SER A 215 -13.44 -4.99 13.57
CA SER A 215 -13.44 -3.72 12.87
C SER A 215 -13.19 -2.55 13.81
N THR A 216 -12.40 -1.58 13.36
CA THR A 216 -12.05 -0.37 14.11
C THR A 216 -12.47 0.86 13.30
N THR A 217 -13.22 1.77 13.93
CA THR A 217 -13.49 3.09 13.36
C THR A 217 -12.43 4.07 13.82
N VAL A 218 -11.79 4.75 12.86
CA VAL A 218 -10.79 5.79 13.11
C VAL A 218 -11.38 7.13 12.68
N ASN A 219 -11.49 8.03 13.65
CA ASN A 219 -11.94 9.40 13.44
C ASN A 219 -10.74 10.33 13.52
N LEU A 220 -10.58 11.17 12.50
CA LEU A 220 -9.55 12.19 12.44
C LEU A 220 -10.06 13.41 11.67
N THR A 221 -9.24 14.44 11.59
CA THR A 221 -9.58 15.66 10.84
C THR A 221 -8.53 15.96 9.78
N VAL A 222 -8.97 16.53 8.65
CA VAL A 222 -8.11 16.95 7.54
C VAL A 222 -8.35 18.43 7.24
N LYS A 223 -7.29 19.19 7.02
CA LYS A 223 -7.36 20.60 6.64
C LYS A 223 -7.40 20.71 5.11
N LEU A 224 -8.47 21.31 4.59
CA LEU A 224 -8.56 21.63 3.17
C LEU A 224 -7.71 22.86 2.82
N PRO A 225 -7.22 22.99 1.56
CA PRO A 225 -6.36 24.11 1.19
C PRO A 225 -7.11 25.45 1.24
N ASP A 226 -6.46 26.48 1.78
CA ASP A 226 -7.03 27.82 1.84
C ASP A 226 -7.12 28.43 0.43
N GLY A 227 -8.26 29.04 0.12
CA GLY A 227 -8.50 29.71 -1.16
C GLY A 227 -8.73 28.77 -2.35
N LEU A 228 -8.57 27.46 -2.20
CA LEU A 228 -8.87 26.48 -3.24
C LEU A 228 -10.38 26.25 -3.34
N THR A 229 -10.91 26.32 -4.56
CA THR A 229 -12.30 26.00 -4.89
C THR A 229 -12.36 25.09 -6.11
N CYS A 230 -13.33 24.19 -6.15
CA CYS A 230 -13.54 23.29 -7.28
C CYS A 230 -15.01 22.87 -7.35
N GLU A 231 -15.53 22.75 -8.57
CA GLU A 231 -16.85 22.14 -8.81
C GLU A 231 -16.82 20.62 -8.63
N ARG A 232 -15.65 20.01 -8.87
CA ARG A 232 -15.37 18.60 -8.58
C ARG A 232 -13.92 18.45 -8.15
N CYS A 233 -13.72 18.06 -6.91
CA CYS A 233 -12.44 17.58 -6.40
C CYS A 233 -12.55 16.11 -6.06
N VAL A 234 -11.40 15.44 -6.02
CA VAL A 234 -11.27 14.08 -5.56
C VAL A 234 -10.40 14.07 -4.32
N LEU A 235 -10.99 13.79 -3.17
CA LEU A 235 -10.28 13.53 -1.93
C LEU A 235 -9.85 12.07 -1.94
N ARG A 236 -8.57 11.83 -1.66
CA ARG A 236 -7.99 10.51 -1.65
C ARG A 236 -7.47 10.21 -0.26
N TRP A 237 -7.94 9.11 0.31
CA TRP A 237 -7.32 8.48 1.47
C TRP A 237 -6.34 7.45 0.96
N HIS A 238 -5.11 7.51 1.48
CA HIS A 238 -4.12 6.49 1.25
C HIS A 238 -3.71 5.89 2.60
N TYR A 239 -3.88 4.58 2.72
CA TYR A 239 -3.46 3.79 3.85
C TYR A 239 -2.25 2.93 3.47
N THR A 240 -1.12 3.28 4.06
CA THR A 240 0.12 2.49 4.01
C THR A 240 0.18 1.61 5.26
N VAL A 241 0.11 0.30 5.04
CA VAL A 241 0.24 -0.70 6.10
C VAL A 241 1.72 -0.91 6.44
N THR A 242 2.05 -1.07 7.73
CA THR A 242 3.41 -1.36 8.19
C THR A 242 3.43 -2.70 8.93
N VAL A 243 3.88 -3.77 8.24
CA VAL A 243 4.17 -5.07 8.86
C VAL A 243 5.49 -5.61 8.29
N GLY A 244 6.58 -5.51 9.07
CA GLY A 244 7.94 -5.82 8.60
C GLY A 244 8.42 -4.82 7.53
N ASP A 245 9.24 -5.27 6.58
CA ASP A 245 9.80 -4.44 5.48
C ASP A 245 8.82 -4.19 4.31
N CYS A 246 7.52 -4.44 4.51
CA CYS A 246 6.54 -4.47 3.43
C CYS A 246 5.47 -3.39 3.59
N VAL A 247 5.26 -2.61 2.53
CA VAL A 247 4.16 -1.65 2.37
C VAL A 247 3.01 -2.35 1.63
N THR A 248 1.77 -2.28 2.10
CA THR A 248 0.58 -2.47 1.23
C THR A 248 -0.20 -1.19 1.20
N MET A 249 -0.59 -0.77 -0.02
CA MET A 249 -1.29 0.49 -0.23
C MET A 249 -2.78 0.21 -0.45
N VAL A 250 -3.63 0.89 0.32
CA VAL A 250 -5.07 0.94 0.11
C VAL A 250 -5.42 2.38 -0.25
N HIS A 251 -5.92 2.63 -1.47
CA HIS A 251 -6.12 3.98 -2.02
C HIS A 251 -7.60 4.34 -2.33
N PRO A 252 -8.54 4.26 -1.39
CA PRO A 252 -9.92 4.66 -1.69
C PRO A 252 -10.02 6.17 -1.98
N GLN A 253 -10.62 6.49 -3.14
CA GLN A 253 -10.87 7.83 -3.68
C GLN A 253 -12.36 8.26 -3.67
N TRP A 254 -12.60 9.57 -3.58
CA TRP A 254 -13.92 10.14 -3.31
C TRP A 254 -14.11 11.50 -4.01
N ASP A 255 -15.27 11.71 -4.62
CA ASP A 255 -15.67 13.01 -5.20
C ASP A 255 -16.24 13.96 -4.13
N VAL A 256 -15.57 15.08 -3.89
CA VAL A 256 -15.99 16.17 -2.98
C VAL A 256 -16.10 17.50 -3.72
N VAL A 257 -17.00 18.39 -3.30
CA VAL A 257 -17.07 19.77 -3.81
C VAL A 257 -16.41 20.70 -2.81
N LEU A 258 -15.50 21.57 -3.26
CA LEU A 258 -14.96 22.66 -2.44
C LEU A 258 -15.54 23.98 -2.89
N LYS A 259 -16.48 24.50 -2.10
CA LYS A 259 -17.11 25.80 -2.31
C LYS A 259 -16.26 26.89 -1.69
N LYS A 260 -16.30 28.08 -2.31
CA LYS A 260 -15.69 29.29 -1.75
C LYS A 260 -16.24 29.53 -0.34
N HIS A 261 -15.39 29.98 0.57
CA HIS A 261 -15.86 30.56 1.83
C HIS A 261 -16.83 31.70 1.50
N SER A 262 -18.11 31.52 1.80
CA SER A 262 -19.08 32.60 1.64
C SER A 262 -18.69 33.66 2.64
N ASP A 263 -18.22 34.81 2.15
CA ASP A 263 -18.07 36.03 2.95
C ASP A 263 -19.48 36.51 3.33
N HIS A 264 -20.19 35.77 4.19
CA HIS A 264 -21.30 36.33 4.95
C HIS A 264 -20.71 37.17 6.07
N VAL A 265 -20.18 38.33 5.67
CA VAL A 265 -20.14 39.51 6.53
C VAL A 265 -21.61 39.83 6.82
N GLN A 266 -21.99 39.66 8.07
CA GLN A 266 -23.21 40.22 8.64
C GLN A 266 -23.25 41.72 8.29
N ILE A 267 -24.29 42.15 7.56
CA ILE A 267 -24.66 43.57 7.42
C ILE A 267 -25.81 43.83 8.39
#